data_AF-H2CGP7-F1
#
_entry.id   AF-H2CGP7-F1
#
_cell.length_a   1.000
_cell.length_b   1.000
_cell.length_c   1.000
_cell.angle_alpha   90.00
_cell.angle_beta   90.00
_cell.angle_gamma   90.00
#
_symmetry.space_group_name_H-M   'P 1'
#
loop_
_entity.id
_entity.type
_entity.pdbx_description
1 polymer ?
#
loop_
_entity_poly.entity_id
_entity_poly.type
_entity_poly.pdbx_seq_one_letter_code
_entity_poly.pdbx_strand_id
1 'polypeptide(L)'
;MTPAELQAFHKETETIVRQILRIQTAPETQDLFALEQFRHSRREAFEKADAKFDWYAFLPTYRMIDRAMDELFLRRIDRLRHNAGDVPELYEFFLAPFKGLMDKYGYAPRWDMIARLSPFSHDMAEYVFAEYRKQLKLDVDEPIDVTVFRGMHYLAATEAYQERARSELLSGFDLALEGYDGEGLVNDMVFVQLGHSLIELSDPSAAGVLYRAFIFAGDDERNYEMNVAASHLAQSITAFAYDGPLDSIRQYIDNYSENYTDDEFVLRARYALWYLTGDRNGPLAYLQDGEHKRNLSFVVSALVDLNVKEGKRSINRLCGGIIDLPKFPPSGGINEGEDRLAEAYQGLASVRTQQGRVLPAKSGE
;
A
#
# COMPACT_ATOMS: atom_id res chain seq x y z
N MET A 1 -17.60 12.04 18.47
CA MET A 1 -18.89 12.41 17.83
C MET A 1 -19.87 11.23 17.83
N THR A 2 -21.18 11.44 17.75
CA THR A 2 -22.17 10.39 17.47
C THR A 2 -22.15 9.99 15.98
N PRO A 3 -22.66 8.80 15.59
CA PRO A 3 -22.70 8.39 14.18
C PRO A 3 -23.45 9.37 13.25
N ALA A 4 -24.53 10.00 13.74
CA ALA A 4 -25.28 10.99 12.98
C ALA A 4 -24.51 12.30 12.77
N GLU A 5 -23.80 12.76 13.80
CA GLU A 5 -22.91 13.94 13.70
C GLU A 5 -21.74 13.68 12.76
N LEU A 6 -21.16 12.47 12.81
CA LEU A 6 -20.09 12.05 11.91
C LEU A 6 -20.56 12.04 10.44
N GLN A 7 -21.74 11.49 10.17
CA GLN A 7 -22.32 11.50 8.83
C GLN A 7 -22.60 12.93 8.33
N ALA A 8 -23.13 13.80 9.19
CA ALA A 8 -23.35 15.20 8.87
C ALA A 8 -22.02 15.93 8.56
N PHE A 9 -20.98 15.67 9.35
CA PHE A 9 -19.64 16.24 9.17
C PHE A 9 -19.03 15.83 7.82
N HIS A 10 -19.13 14.56 7.43
CA HIS A 10 -18.65 14.10 6.12
C HIS A 10 -19.42 14.74 4.97
N LYS A 11 -20.75 14.84 5.07
CA LYS A 11 -21.60 15.44 4.03
C LYS A 11 -21.34 16.93 3.86
N GLU A 12 -21.11 17.64 4.96
CA GLU A 12 -20.74 19.06 4.94
C GLU A 12 -19.37 19.25 4.27
N THR A 13 -18.40 18.38 4.62
CA THR A 13 -17.08 18.36 3.98
C THR A 13 -17.21 18.16 2.47
N GLU A 14 -17.95 17.14 2.04
CA GLU A 14 -18.17 16.85 0.61
C GLU A 14 -18.77 18.05 -0.12
N THR A 15 -19.73 18.74 0.51
CA THR A 15 -20.38 19.91 -0.08
C THR A 15 -19.39 21.06 -0.31
N ILE A 16 -18.54 21.35 0.67
CA ILE A 16 -17.54 22.42 0.55
C ILE A 16 -16.44 22.06 -0.44
N VAL A 17 -15.95 20.81 -0.42
CA VAL A 17 -14.98 20.33 -1.43
C VAL A 17 -15.53 20.51 -2.83
N ARG A 18 -16.79 20.12 -3.08
CA ARG A 18 -17.45 20.33 -4.38
C ARG A 18 -17.60 21.80 -4.74
N GLN A 19 -17.81 22.68 -3.76
CA GLN A 19 -17.85 24.13 -4.02
C GLN A 19 -16.48 24.65 -4.43
N ILE A 20 -15.42 24.30 -3.70
CA ILE A 20 -14.04 24.68 -4.05
C ILE A 20 -13.69 24.19 -5.46
N LEU A 21 -14.00 22.94 -5.80
CA LEU A 21 -13.76 22.38 -7.14
C LEU A 21 -14.60 23.02 -8.26
N ARG A 22 -15.73 23.67 -7.94
CA ARG A 22 -16.64 24.32 -8.91
C ARG A 22 -16.33 25.79 -9.13
N ILE A 23 -15.78 26.48 -8.13
CA ILE A 23 -15.51 27.91 -8.17
C ILE A 23 -14.24 28.14 -9.01
N GLN A 24 -14.39 28.18 -10.34
CA GLN A 24 -13.30 28.52 -11.27
C GLN A 24 -13.04 30.04 -11.32
N THR A 25 -13.09 30.75 -10.19
CA THR A 25 -12.96 32.22 -10.17
C THR A 25 -11.56 32.69 -9.76
N ALA A 26 -10.73 31.82 -9.21
CA ALA A 26 -9.38 32.11 -8.76
C ALA A 26 -8.34 31.34 -9.60
N PRO A 27 -7.07 31.78 -9.63
CA PRO A 27 -5.97 30.95 -10.10
C PRO A 27 -5.96 29.62 -9.32
N GLU A 28 -5.87 28.48 -10.02
CA GLU A 28 -6.00 27.12 -9.42
C GLU A 28 -5.02 26.86 -8.26
N THR A 29 -3.89 27.56 -8.22
CA THR A 29 -2.96 27.54 -7.08
C THR A 29 -3.62 28.03 -5.79
N GLN A 30 -4.50 29.04 -5.86
CA GLN A 30 -5.27 29.52 -4.70
C GLN A 30 -6.30 28.48 -4.24
N ASP A 31 -6.88 27.70 -5.16
CA ASP A 31 -7.81 26.62 -4.81
C ASP A 31 -7.09 25.46 -4.11
N LEU A 32 -5.85 25.15 -4.50
CA LEU A 32 -4.99 24.19 -3.80
C LEU A 32 -4.67 24.68 -2.37
N PHE A 33 -4.31 25.96 -2.20
CA PHE A 33 -4.14 26.56 -0.87
C PHE A 33 -5.43 26.51 -0.05
N ALA A 34 -6.59 26.78 -0.66
CA ALA A 34 -7.88 26.74 0.00
C ALA A 34 -8.26 25.32 0.45
N LEU A 35 -8.04 24.31 -0.37
CA LEU A 35 -8.27 22.90 0.02
C LEU A 35 -7.40 22.48 1.19
N GLU A 36 -6.14 22.89 1.21
CA GLU A 36 -5.23 22.51 2.29
C GLU A 36 -5.56 23.23 3.60
N GLN A 37 -5.88 24.54 3.56
CA GLN A 37 -6.40 25.26 4.72
C GLN A 37 -7.71 24.62 5.22
N PHE A 38 -8.57 24.19 4.30
CA PHE A 38 -9.82 23.52 4.62
C PHE A 38 -9.59 22.15 5.29
N ARG A 39 -8.62 21.37 4.81
CA ARG A 39 -8.20 20.10 5.44
C ARG A 39 -7.79 20.30 6.88
N HIS A 40 -6.96 21.31 7.14
CA HIS A 40 -6.50 21.63 8.50
C HIS A 40 -7.66 22.05 9.40
N SER A 41 -8.50 22.97 8.94
CA SER A 41 -9.70 23.39 9.66
C SER A 41 -10.63 22.23 10.01
N ARG A 42 -10.81 21.27 9.07
CA ARG A 42 -11.60 20.06 9.32
C ARG A 42 -10.96 19.14 10.34
N ARG A 43 -9.65 18.94 10.29
CA ARG A 43 -8.93 18.14 11.29
C ARG A 43 -9.08 18.75 12.68
N GLU A 44 -8.83 20.06 12.83
CA GLU A 44 -9.00 20.73 14.12
C GLU A 44 -10.45 20.64 14.64
N ALA A 45 -11.43 20.83 13.76
CA ALA A 45 -12.84 20.72 14.13
C ALA A 45 -13.18 19.30 14.60
N PHE A 46 -12.59 18.28 13.97
CA PHE A 46 -12.76 16.89 14.35
C PHE A 46 -12.12 16.58 15.70
N GLU A 47 -10.86 16.98 15.89
CA GLU A 47 -10.12 16.82 17.16
C GLU A 47 -10.80 17.55 18.32
N LYS A 48 -11.37 18.74 18.11
CA LYS A 48 -12.11 19.48 19.15
C LYS A 48 -13.43 18.81 19.51
N ALA A 49 -14.06 18.11 18.57
CA ALA A 49 -15.34 17.44 18.76
C ALA A 49 -15.21 15.96 19.19
N ASP A 50 -13.99 15.42 19.20
CA ASP A 50 -13.70 14.08 19.70
C ASP A 50 -12.55 14.04 20.69
N ALA A 51 -12.87 13.76 21.96
CA ALA A 51 -11.89 13.70 23.05
C ALA A 51 -10.84 12.58 22.86
N LYS A 52 -11.13 11.58 22.00
CA LYS A 52 -10.17 10.59 21.53
C LYS A 52 -10.22 10.58 20.01
N PHE A 53 -9.31 11.31 19.39
CA PHE A 53 -9.21 11.36 17.94
C PHE A 53 -9.15 9.94 17.34
N ASP A 54 -10.21 9.54 16.64
CA ASP A 54 -10.28 8.30 15.90
C ASP A 54 -9.96 8.57 14.43
N TRP A 55 -8.77 8.14 14.01
CA TRP A 55 -8.32 8.28 12.63
C TRP A 55 -9.23 7.56 11.63
N TYR A 56 -9.77 6.40 11.99
CA TYR A 56 -10.63 5.63 11.08
C TYR A 56 -11.96 6.34 10.83
N ALA A 57 -12.50 7.00 11.86
CA ALA A 57 -13.66 7.86 11.71
C ALA A 57 -13.38 9.12 10.88
N PHE A 58 -12.17 9.68 10.95
CA PHE A 58 -11.78 10.86 10.14
C PHE A 58 -11.38 10.52 8.70
N LEU A 59 -10.94 9.28 8.43
CA LEU A 59 -10.37 8.84 7.16
C LEU A 59 -11.23 9.15 5.92
N PRO A 60 -12.57 9.04 5.94
CA PRO A 60 -13.39 9.43 4.80
C PRO A 60 -13.26 10.92 4.44
N THR A 61 -13.24 11.80 5.45
CA THR A 61 -13.02 13.26 5.27
C THR A 61 -11.65 13.53 4.67
N TYR A 62 -10.61 12.90 5.24
CA TYR A 62 -9.26 13.02 4.71
C TYR A 62 -9.19 12.63 3.23
N ARG A 63 -9.72 11.45 2.87
CA ARG A 63 -9.70 10.94 1.48
C ARG A 63 -10.48 11.82 0.51
N MET A 64 -11.57 12.45 0.93
CA MET A 64 -12.33 13.37 0.07
C MET A 64 -11.51 14.60 -0.31
N ILE A 65 -10.83 15.20 0.65
CA ILE A 65 -10.01 16.39 0.42
C ILE A 65 -8.75 16.03 -0.37
N ASP A 66 -8.11 14.91 -0.05
CA ASP A 66 -6.94 14.39 -0.74
C ASP A 66 -7.21 14.15 -2.24
N ARG A 67 -8.34 13.52 -2.57
CA ARG A 67 -8.80 13.34 -3.96
C ARG A 67 -9.07 14.66 -4.69
N ALA A 68 -9.60 15.65 -3.99
CA ALA A 68 -9.85 16.96 -4.58
C ALA A 68 -8.55 17.70 -4.89
N MET A 69 -7.54 17.57 -4.02
CA MET A 69 -6.20 18.09 -4.29
C MET A 69 -5.57 17.40 -5.50
N ASP A 70 -5.64 16.06 -5.56
CA ASP A 70 -5.18 15.28 -6.72
C ASP A 70 -5.85 15.76 -8.03
N GLU A 71 -7.17 15.99 -8.00
CA GLU A 71 -7.93 16.44 -9.16
C GLU A 71 -7.52 17.83 -9.64
N LEU A 72 -7.42 18.81 -8.74
CA LEU A 72 -6.96 20.16 -9.10
C LEU A 72 -5.53 20.14 -9.63
N PHE A 73 -4.68 19.35 -9.00
CA PHE A 73 -3.28 19.22 -9.39
C PHE A 73 -3.13 18.63 -10.80
N LEU A 74 -3.86 17.55 -11.10
CA LEU A 74 -3.88 16.93 -12.42
C LEU A 74 -4.35 17.89 -13.51
N ARG A 75 -5.44 18.63 -13.26
CA ARG A 75 -5.93 19.68 -14.18
C ARG A 75 -4.85 20.73 -14.46
N ARG A 76 -4.08 21.10 -13.44
CA ARG A 76 -3.02 22.10 -13.56
C ARG A 76 -1.82 21.60 -14.33
N ILE A 77 -1.36 20.37 -14.09
CA ILE A 77 -0.32 19.74 -14.92
C ILE A 77 -0.76 19.72 -16.38
N ASP A 78 -2.00 19.31 -16.64
CA ASP A 78 -2.50 19.27 -18.00
C ASP A 78 -2.49 20.67 -18.63
N ARG A 79 -2.85 21.72 -17.91
CA ARG A 79 -2.68 23.10 -18.41
C ARG A 79 -1.22 23.48 -18.65
N LEU A 80 -0.31 23.13 -17.75
CA LEU A 80 1.13 23.40 -17.90
C LEU A 80 1.72 22.76 -19.15
N ARG A 81 1.26 21.56 -19.52
CA ARG A 81 1.65 20.92 -20.80
C ARG A 81 1.28 21.77 -22.02
N HIS A 82 0.28 22.63 -21.90
CA HIS A 82 -0.19 23.48 -22.98
C HIS A 82 0.31 24.95 -22.84
N ASN A 83 0.61 25.42 -21.63
CA ASN A 83 1.05 26.78 -21.32
C ASN A 83 2.16 26.79 -20.24
N ALA A 84 3.41 27.03 -20.63
CA ALA A 84 4.59 26.90 -19.75
C ALA A 84 4.75 27.98 -18.65
N GLY A 85 3.81 28.94 -18.52
CA GLY A 85 3.99 30.14 -17.70
C GLY A 85 3.92 29.96 -16.18
N ASP A 86 3.40 28.83 -15.69
CA ASP A 86 2.92 28.72 -14.30
C ASP A 86 3.72 27.75 -13.40
N VAL A 87 4.84 27.20 -13.89
CA VAL A 87 5.67 26.23 -13.16
C VAL A 87 6.25 26.80 -11.85
N PRO A 88 6.72 28.07 -11.79
CA PRO A 88 7.31 28.62 -10.57
C PRO A 88 6.37 28.69 -9.36
N GLU A 89 5.08 28.98 -9.57
CA GLU A 89 4.11 29.07 -8.46
C GLU A 89 3.77 27.70 -7.87
N LEU A 90 3.64 26.67 -8.72
CA LEU A 90 3.46 25.29 -8.25
C LEU A 90 4.71 24.80 -7.54
N TYR A 91 5.88 25.12 -8.08
CA TYR A 91 7.16 24.85 -7.43
C TYR A 91 7.23 25.48 -6.04
N GLU A 92 6.82 26.75 -5.89
CA GLU A 92 6.79 27.39 -4.57
C GLU A 92 5.77 26.76 -3.63
N PHE A 93 4.58 26.37 -4.10
CA PHE A 93 3.58 25.68 -3.27
C PHE A 93 4.08 24.31 -2.77
N PHE A 94 4.55 23.45 -3.68
CA PHE A 94 4.97 22.09 -3.30
C PHE A 94 6.31 22.05 -2.57
N LEU A 95 7.16 23.06 -2.77
CA LEU A 95 8.38 23.18 -2.00
C LEU A 95 8.27 24.05 -0.74
N ALA A 96 7.14 24.74 -0.53
CA ALA A 96 6.90 25.50 0.70
C ALA A 96 7.09 24.67 1.99
N PRO A 97 6.69 23.38 2.03
CA PRO A 97 7.00 22.49 3.16
C PRO A 97 8.50 22.38 3.48
N PHE A 98 9.40 22.47 2.50
CA PHE A 98 10.85 22.37 2.71
C PHE A 98 11.53 23.69 3.10
N LYS A 99 10.82 24.83 2.99
CA LYS A 99 11.39 26.17 3.24
C LYS A 99 11.25 26.66 4.70
N GLY A 100 10.86 25.79 5.63
CA GLY A 100 11.21 25.93 7.06
C GLY A 100 10.24 26.64 8.00
N LEU A 101 8.91 26.57 7.78
CA LEU A 101 7.92 27.14 8.72
C LEU A 101 6.72 26.22 9.04
N MET A 102 6.81 24.95 8.67
CA MET A 102 5.64 24.04 8.60
C MET A 102 5.62 22.98 9.72
N ASP A 103 6.67 22.87 10.53
CA ASP A 103 6.76 21.97 11.70
C ASP A 103 5.64 22.20 12.73
N LYS A 104 5.01 23.37 12.72
CA LYS A 104 3.88 23.72 13.61
C LYS A 104 2.53 23.17 13.13
N TYR A 105 2.40 22.77 11.87
CA TYR A 105 1.10 22.51 11.22
C TYR A 105 0.98 21.13 10.56
N GLY A 106 2.04 20.31 10.58
CA GLY A 106 1.97 18.89 10.22
C GLY A 106 1.89 18.60 8.72
N TYR A 107 2.53 19.42 7.88
CA TYR A 107 2.54 19.24 6.44
C TYR A 107 3.62 18.24 5.99
N ALA A 108 3.21 17.12 5.42
CA ALA A 108 4.10 16.23 4.68
C ALA A 108 4.13 16.65 3.20
N PRO A 109 5.30 16.80 2.58
CA PRO A 109 5.40 17.04 1.15
C PRO A 109 4.71 15.94 0.33
N ARG A 110 4.01 16.31 -0.76
CA ARG A 110 3.41 15.35 -1.69
C ARG A 110 4.40 15.00 -2.81
N TRP A 111 5.30 14.07 -2.52
CA TRP A 111 6.38 13.70 -3.43
C TRP A 111 5.90 13.07 -4.73
N ASP A 112 4.78 12.38 -4.69
CA ASP A 112 4.09 11.84 -5.85
C ASP A 112 3.59 12.94 -6.81
N MET A 113 3.23 14.10 -6.26
CA MET A 113 2.88 15.29 -7.04
C MET A 113 4.13 15.99 -7.57
N ILE A 114 5.16 16.17 -6.74
CA ILE A 114 6.44 16.76 -7.16
C ILE A 114 7.04 15.99 -8.34
N ALA A 115 7.02 14.64 -8.29
CA ALA A 115 7.49 13.79 -9.37
C ALA A 115 6.79 14.09 -10.71
N ARG A 116 5.49 14.44 -10.68
CA ARG A 116 4.70 14.77 -11.88
C ARG A 116 5.07 16.11 -12.52
N LEU A 117 5.85 16.95 -11.84
CA LEU A 117 6.42 18.17 -12.40
C LEU A 117 7.77 17.93 -13.10
N SER A 118 8.33 16.72 -13.02
CA SER A 118 9.61 16.36 -13.64
C SER A 118 9.69 16.53 -15.17
N PRO A 119 8.60 16.48 -15.97
CA PRO A 119 8.65 16.83 -17.38
C PRO A 119 8.93 18.32 -17.64
N PHE A 120 8.71 19.18 -16.65
CA PHE A 120 8.90 20.63 -16.75
C PHE A 120 10.17 21.12 -16.05
N SER A 121 10.68 20.37 -15.07
CA SER A 121 11.89 20.72 -14.33
C SER A 121 12.63 19.47 -13.85
N HIS A 122 13.88 19.34 -14.28
CA HIS A 122 14.74 18.21 -13.88
C HIS A 122 14.97 18.14 -12.37
N ASP A 123 15.10 19.30 -11.72
CA ASP A 123 15.31 19.40 -10.27
C ASP A 123 14.18 18.70 -9.47
N MET A 124 12.96 18.62 -10.02
CA MET A 124 11.84 17.93 -9.35
C MET A 124 12.06 16.43 -9.25
N ALA A 125 12.61 15.82 -10.30
CA ALA A 125 12.99 14.41 -10.24
C ALA A 125 14.13 14.22 -9.23
N GLU A 126 15.14 15.09 -9.26
CA GLU A 126 16.29 14.99 -8.34
C GLU A 126 15.88 15.13 -6.87
N TYR A 127 14.93 16.00 -6.54
CA TYR A 127 14.42 16.08 -5.16
C TYR A 127 13.73 14.79 -4.72
N VAL A 128 12.94 14.16 -5.60
CA VAL A 128 12.27 12.88 -5.31
C VAL A 128 13.29 11.75 -5.14
N PHE A 129 14.31 11.67 -6.01
CA PHE A 129 15.40 10.71 -5.85
C PHE A 129 16.17 10.91 -4.54
N ALA A 130 16.48 12.16 -4.21
CA ALA A 130 17.19 12.48 -2.98
C ALA A 130 16.37 12.10 -1.75
N GLU A 131 15.08 12.40 -1.74
CA GLU A 131 14.23 12.01 -0.63
C GLU A 131 14.03 10.50 -0.54
N TYR A 132 13.85 9.81 -1.66
CA TYR A 132 13.77 8.36 -1.70
C TYR A 132 14.95 7.73 -0.96
N ARG A 133 16.17 8.18 -1.26
CA ARG A 133 17.37 7.70 -0.57
C ARG A 133 17.39 8.02 0.93
N LYS A 134 16.85 9.16 1.36
CA LYS A 134 16.69 9.45 2.80
C LYS A 134 15.69 8.51 3.45
N GLN A 135 14.54 8.26 2.81
CA GLN A 135 13.51 7.35 3.32
C GLN A 135 14.06 5.93 3.51
N LEU A 136 14.94 5.47 2.62
CA LEU A 136 15.62 4.18 2.76
C LEU A 136 16.60 4.10 3.95
N LYS A 137 16.96 5.24 4.54
CA LYS A 137 17.95 5.39 5.62
C LYS A 137 17.36 5.89 6.92
N LEU A 138 16.03 5.94 7.02
CA LEU A 138 15.35 6.30 8.26
C LEU A 138 15.65 5.26 9.34
N ASP A 139 15.77 5.74 10.57
CA ASP A 139 16.02 4.89 11.73
C ASP A 139 14.79 4.01 12.01
N VAL A 140 14.96 3.00 12.86
CA VAL A 140 13.85 2.16 13.31
C VAL A 140 12.81 3.01 14.04
N ASP A 141 11.53 2.68 13.89
CA ASP A 141 10.35 3.41 14.37
C ASP A 141 10.02 4.74 13.64
N GLU A 142 10.90 5.23 12.76
CA GLU A 142 10.59 6.42 11.97
C GLU A 142 9.55 6.09 10.87
N PRO A 143 8.48 6.91 10.74
CA PRO A 143 7.42 6.65 9.78
C PRO A 143 7.89 6.90 8.34
N ILE A 144 7.57 5.97 7.46
CA ILE A 144 7.87 6.09 6.02
C ILE A 144 6.84 6.97 5.31
N ASP A 145 7.32 7.94 4.53
CA ASP A 145 6.49 8.72 3.62
C ASP A 145 6.26 7.94 2.31
N VAL A 146 5.14 7.23 2.26
CA VAL A 146 4.71 6.43 1.10
C VAL A 146 4.56 7.25 -0.19
N THR A 147 4.40 8.57 -0.11
CA THR A 147 4.27 9.41 -1.31
C THR A 147 5.58 9.51 -2.08
N VAL A 148 6.73 9.34 -1.42
CA VAL A 148 8.05 9.31 -2.07
C VAL A 148 8.16 8.11 -3.01
N PHE A 149 7.74 6.93 -2.56
CA PHE A 149 7.75 5.70 -3.35
C PHE A 149 6.78 5.78 -4.53
N ARG A 150 5.60 6.39 -4.35
CA ARG A 150 4.68 6.71 -5.45
C ARG A 150 5.29 7.69 -6.45
N GLY A 151 6.07 8.66 -5.97
CA GLY A 151 6.88 9.54 -6.82
C GLY A 151 7.88 8.76 -7.66
N MET A 152 8.60 7.81 -7.07
CA MET A 152 9.51 6.91 -7.79
C MET A 152 8.80 6.09 -8.87
N HIS A 153 7.58 5.61 -8.62
CA HIS A 153 6.76 4.93 -9.66
C HIS A 153 6.42 5.84 -10.83
N TYR A 154 6.05 7.09 -10.54
CA TYR A 154 5.82 8.06 -11.60
C TYR A 154 7.09 8.31 -12.43
N LEU A 155 8.24 8.46 -11.78
CA LEU A 155 9.52 8.62 -12.48
C LEU A 155 9.90 7.37 -13.29
N ALA A 156 9.61 6.16 -12.78
CA ALA A 156 9.80 4.90 -13.49
C ALA A 156 8.91 4.78 -14.75
N ALA A 157 7.78 5.50 -14.78
CA ALA A 157 6.91 5.61 -15.93
C ALA A 157 7.25 6.79 -16.87
N THR A 158 8.24 7.62 -16.51
CA THR A 158 8.64 8.81 -17.28
C THR A 158 9.91 8.51 -18.07
N GLU A 159 9.86 8.61 -19.40
CA GLU A 159 10.95 8.20 -20.32
C GLU A 159 12.35 8.71 -19.91
N ALA A 160 12.46 9.98 -19.53
CA ALA A 160 13.73 10.60 -19.13
C ALA A 160 14.35 10.01 -17.85
N TYR A 161 13.55 9.40 -16.97
CA TYR A 161 13.97 8.91 -15.66
C TYR A 161 13.73 7.41 -15.47
N GLN A 162 13.10 6.76 -16.44
CA GLN A 162 12.62 5.40 -16.35
C GLN A 162 13.72 4.43 -15.92
N GLU A 163 14.87 4.45 -16.59
CA GLU A 163 15.97 3.51 -16.29
C GLU A 163 16.50 3.70 -14.86
N ARG A 164 16.79 4.94 -14.47
CA ARG A 164 17.30 5.25 -13.13
C ARG A 164 16.30 4.89 -12.03
N ALA A 165 15.03 5.30 -12.16
CA ALA A 165 14.01 5.04 -11.16
C ALA A 165 13.73 3.54 -10.99
N ARG A 166 13.68 2.79 -12.10
CA ARG A 166 13.57 1.33 -12.04
C ARG A 166 14.77 0.68 -11.37
N SER A 167 15.98 1.13 -11.75
CA SER A 167 17.22 0.63 -11.14
C SER A 167 17.24 0.88 -9.64
N GLU A 168 16.92 2.11 -9.19
CA GLU A 168 16.93 2.45 -7.75
C GLU A 168 15.87 1.67 -6.96
N LEU A 169 14.66 1.47 -7.52
CA LEU A 169 13.63 0.63 -6.90
C LEU A 169 14.07 -0.84 -6.79
N LEU A 170 14.66 -1.40 -7.85
CA LEU A 170 15.16 -2.78 -7.86
C LEU A 170 16.36 -2.99 -6.92
N SER A 171 17.20 -1.97 -6.74
CA SER A 171 18.29 -1.99 -5.76
C SER A 171 17.87 -1.48 -4.38
N GLY A 172 16.58 -1.19 -4.15
CA GLY A 172 16.13 -0.46 -2.96
C GLY A 172 16.48 -1.16 -1.64
N PHE A 173 16.45 -2.49 -1.59
CA PHE A 173 16.86 -3.24 -0.40
C PHE A 173 18.37 -3.14 -0.16
N ASP A 174 19.18 -3.30 -1.20
CA ASP A 174 20.64 -3.15 -1.10
C ASP A 174 21.00 -1.72 -0.67
N LEU A 175 20.32 -0.72 -1.23
CA LEU A 175 20.45 0.69 -0.86
C LEU A 175 20.06 0.92 0.60
N ALA A 176 18.95 0.35 1.09
CA ALA A 176 18.56 0.46 2.49
C ALA A 176 19.63 -0.13 3.43
N LEU A 177 20.27 -1.23 3.00
CA LEU A 177 21.34 -1.91 3.74
C LEU A 177 22.75 -1.32 3.55
N GLU A 178 22.95 -0.31 2.68
CA GLU A 178 24.29 0.31 2.55
C GLU A 178 24.81 0.82 3.90
N GLY A 179 26.00 0.36 4.30
CA GLY A 179 26.62 0.74 5.58
C GLY A 179 26.12 -0.06 6.78
N TYR A 180 25.19 -1.00 6.59
CA TYR A 180 24.82 -1.98 7.62
C TYR A 180 25.97 -2.97 7.85
N ASP A 181 26.41 -3.11 9.10
CA ASP A 181 27.53 -3.96 9.51
C ASP A 181 27.09 -5.34 10.02
N GLY A 182 25.78 -5.61 10.05
CA GLY A 182 25.21 -6.83 10.63
C GLY A 182 24.79 -6.69 12.09
N GLU A 183 25.19 -5.60 12.76
CA GLU A 183 24.99 -5.36 14.19
C GLU A 183 24.12 -4.11 14.38
N GLY A 184 22.83 -4.21 14.03
CA GLY A 184 21.88 -3.11 14.17
C GLY A 184 20.47 -3.48 13.73
N LEU A 185 19.50 -2.69 14.17
CA LEU A 185 18.13 -2.81 13.67
C LEU A 185 18.00 -2.08 12.33
N VAL A 186 17.22 -2.67 11.43
CA VAL A 186 16.88 -2.09 10.13
C VAL A 186 15.38 -1.81 10.14
N ASN A 187 14.98 -0.67 9.57
CA ASN A 187 13.57 -0.28 9.54
C ASN A 187 12.77 -1.25 8.65
N ASP A 188 11.88 -2.03 9.28
CA ASP A 188 11.07 -3.07 8.66
C ASP A 188 10.00 -2.49 7.71
N MET A 189 9.50 -1.28 8.01
CA MET A 189 8.54 -0.58 7.18
C MET A 189 9.13 -0.18 5.83
N VAL A 190 10.43 0.10 5.75
CA VAL A 190 11.15 0.28 4.46
C VAL A 190 11.04 -1.00 3.62
N PHE A 191 11.26 -2.16 4.23
CA PHE A 191 11.22 -3.45 3.54
C PHE A 191 9.81 -3.75 3.03
N VAL A 192 8.78 -3.53 3.85
CA VAL A 192 7.37 -3.68 3.44
C VAL A 192 7.05 -2.75 2.27
N GLN A 193 7.45 -1.48 2.35
CA GLN A 193 7.14 -0.49 1.33
C GLN A 193 7.90 -0.75 0.00
N LEU A 194 9.13 -1.22 0.07
CA LEU A 194 9.87 -1.71 -1.11
C LEU A 194 9.19 -2.92 -1.73
N GLY A 195 8.71 -3.87 -0.90
CA GLY A 195 7.91 -5.01 -1.35
C GLY A 195 6.70 -4.59 -2.19
N HIS A 196 5.88 -3.69 -1.65
CA HIS A 196 4.74 -3.12 -2.37
C HIS A 196 5.16 -2.38 -3.63
N SER A 197 6.25 -1.62 -3.57
CA SER A 197 6.75 -0.86 -4.71
C SER A 197 7.15 -1.79 -5.85
N LEU A 198 7.83 -2.89 -5.57
CA LEU A 198 8.21 -3.83 -6.61
C LEU A 198 7.01 -4.49 -7.28
N ILE A 199 5.95 -4.81 -6.52
CA ILE A 199 4.67 -5.28 -7.09
C ILE A 199 4.09 -4.24 -8.06
N GLU A 200 3.99 -2.98 -7.62
CA GLU A 200 3.46 -1.88 -8.44
C GLU A 200 4.29 -1.65 -9.70
N LEU A 201 5.62 -1.75 -9.60
CA LEU A 201 6.52 -1.65 -10.74
C LEU A 201 6.28 -2.77 -11.76
N SER A 202 5.80 -3.94 -11.32
CA SER A 202 5.44 -5.09 -12.16
C SER A 202 6.60 -5.56 -13.07
N ASP A 203 7.84 -5.44 -12.59
CA ASP A 203 9.03 -5.91 -13.28
C ASP A 203 9.31 -7.38 -12.96
N PRO A 204 9.36 -8.30 -13.94
CA PRO A 204 9.62 -9.72 -13.68
C PRO A 204 10.95 -9.99 -12.95
N SER A 205 11.95 -9.11 -13.09
CA SER A 205 13.23 -9.25 -12.38
C SER A 205 13.11 -9.06 -10.86
N ALA A 206 12.01 -8.48 -10.38
CA ALA A 206 11.76 -8.24 -8.96
C ALA A 206 11.62 -9.52 -8.13
N ALA A 207 11.20 -10.64 -8.72
CA ALA A 207 10.94 -11.88 -7.98
C ALA A 207 12.18 -12.37 -7.20
N GLY A 208 13.35 -12.37 -7.85
CA GLY A 208 14.61 -12.75 -7.22
C GLY A 208 15.11 -11.71 -6.20
N VAL A 209 14.81 -10.43 -6.41
CA VAL A 209 15.13 -9.35 -5.46
C VAL A 209 14.32 -9.53 -4.17
N LEU A 210 13.00 -9.72 -4.30
CA LEU A 210 12.10 -9.96 -3.18
C LEU A 210 12.47 -11.21 -2.40
N TYR A 211 12.86 -12.29 -3.08
CA TYR A 211 13.30 -13.52 -2.41
C TYR A 211 14.60 -13.34 -1.60
N ARG A 212 15.58 -12.59 -2.12
CA ARG A 212 16.79 -12.25 -1.35
C ARG A 212 16.46 -11.39 -0.13
N ALA A 213 15.58 -10.40 -0.30
CA ALA A 213 15.13 -9.57 0.81
C ALA A 213 14.36 -10.38 1.87
N PHE A 214 13.55 -11.36 1.44
CA PHE A 214 12.88 -12.31 2.33
C PHE A 214 13.89 -13.11 3.16
N ILE A 215 14.95 -13.65 2.55
CA ILE A 215 15.99 -14.40 3.27
C ILE A 215 16.64 -13.52 4.34
N PHE A 216 16.99 -12.28 3.99
CA PHE A 216 17.59 -11.35 4.95
C PHE A 216 16.64 -11.03 6.10
N ALA A 217 15.37 -10.75 5.79
CA ALA A 217 14.39 -10.30 6.78
C ALA A 217 13.89 -11.43 7.69
N GLY A 218 13.82 -12.66 7.16
CA GLY A 218 13.31 -13.84 7.85
C GLY A 218 14.37 -14.67 8.58
N ASP A 219 15.58 -14.12 8.73
CA ASP A 219 16.65 -14.72 9.52
C ASP A 219 16.30 -14.70 11.02
N ASP A 220 16.59 -15.78 11.74
CA ASP A 220 16.14 -15.97 13.13
C ASP A 220 16.86 -15.06 14.13
N GLU A 221 17.99 -14.48 13.75
CA GLU A 221 18.69 -13.46 14.53
C GLU A 221 18.07 -12.06 14.37
N ARG A 222 17.07 -11.89 13.48
CA ARG A 222 16.38 -10.61 13.29
C ARG A 222 15.31 -10.35 14.34
N ASN A 223 15.00 -9.07 14.55
CA ASN A 223 13.93 -8.68 15.47
C ASN A 223 12.56 -9.14 14.95
N TYR A 224 11.57 -9.09 15.84
CA TYR A 224 10.22 -9.52 15.54
C TYR A 224 9.59 -8.72 14.39
N GLU A 225 9.80 -7.41 14.35
CA GLU A 225 9.25 -6.50 13.35
C GLU A 225 9.77 -6.82 11.95
N MET A 226 11.08 -7.05 11.81
CA MET A 226 11.67 -7.47 10.54
C MET A 226 11.16 -8.85 10.10
N ASN A 227 10.95 -9.76 11.05
CA ASN A 227 10.33 -11.05 10.74
C ASN A 227 8.88 -10.87 10.25
N VAL A 228 8.11 -9.94 10.81
CA VAL A 228 6.79 -9.58 10.27
C VAL A 228 6.92 -9.03 8.84
N ALA A 229 7.90 -8.17 8.55
CA ALA A 229 8.18 -7.69 7.20
C ALA A 229 8.56 -8.83 6.23
N ALA A 230 9.31 -9.84 6.69
CA ALA A 230 9.63 -11.02 5.88
C ALA A 230 8.36 -11.71 5.37
N SER A 231 7.34 -11.88 6.21
CA SER A 231 6.07 -12.48 5.75
C SER A 231 5.35 -11.63 4.68
N HIS A 232 5.45 -10.30 4.72
CA HIS A 232 4.95 -9.42 3.66
C HIS A 232 5.72 -9.61 2.35
N LEU A 233 7.04 -9.81 2.44
CA LEU A 233 7.87 -10.13 1.27
C LEU A 233 7.52 -11.50 0.70
N ALA A 234 7.30 -12.51 1.53
CA ALA A 234 6.82 -13.83 1.09
C ALA A 234 5.52 -13.72 0.28
N GLN A 235 4.56 -12.94 0.76
CA GLN A 235 3.34 -12.65 0.01
C GLN A 235 3.63 -11.87 -1.28
N SER A 236 4.52 -10.88 -1.26
CA SER A 236 4.85 -10.07 -2.44
C SER A 236 5.45 -10.91 -3.57
N ILE A 237 6.23 -11.94 -3.24
CA ILE A 237 6.82 -12.87 -4.21
C ILE A 237 5.75 -13.63 -5.02
N THR A 238 4.56 -13.87 -4.45
CA THR A 238 3.47 -14.58 -5.15
C THR A 238 2.95 -13.81 -6.36
N ALA A 239 3.06 -12.47 -6.35
CA ALA A 239 2.65 -11.62 -7.47
C ALA A 239 3.44 -11.89 -8.76
N PHE A 240 4.61 -12.53 -8.64
CA PHE A 240 5.52 -12.81 -9.76
C PHE A 240 5.55 -14.29 -10.18
N ALA A 241 4.69 -15.14 -9.59
CA ALA A 241 4.67 -16.59 -9.84
C ALA A 241 6.08 -17.23 -9.76
N TYR A 242 6.85 -16.82 -8.75
CA TYR A 242 8.23 -17.22 -8.55
C TYR A 242 8.41 -18.75 -8.55
N ASP A 243 9.36 -19.22 -9.34
CA ASP A 243 9.65 -20.64 -9.56
C ASP A 243 11.02 -21.08 -9.01
N GLY A 244 11.67 -20.22 -8.23
CA GLY A 244 12.95 -20.49 -7.57
C GLY A 244 12.83 -21.29 -6.26
N PRO A 245 13.91 -21.39 -5.47
CA PRO A 245 13.94 -22.14 -4.22
C PRO A 245 12.93 -21.59 -3.20
N LEU A 246 12.32 -22.48 -2.41
CA LEU A 246 11.32 -22.14 -1.38
C LEU A 246 11.74 -22.60 0.01
N ASP A 247 12.94 -23.16 0.17
CA ASP A 247 13.39 -23.78 1.43
C ASP A 247 13.46 -22.76 2.57
N SER A 248 13.92 -21.54 2.31
CA SER A 248 13.91 -20.47 3.32
C SER A 248 12.50 -20.10 3.78
N ILE A 249 11.48 -20.18 2.91
CA ILE A 249 10.08 -19.93 3.32
C ILE A 249 9.59 -21.07 4.21
N ARG A 250 9.94 -22.32 3.89
CA ARG A 250 9.61 -23.48 4.74
C ARG A 250 10.27 -23.37 6.11
N GLN A 251 11.58 -23.11 6.15
CA GLN A 251 12.34 -22.96 7.38
C GLN A 251 11.78 -21.84 8.26
N TYR A 252 11.45 -20.69 7.67
CA TYR A 252 10.81 -19.59 8.37
C TYR A 252 9.48 -20.02 9.02
N ILE A 253 8.62 -20.72 8.27
CA ILE A 253 7.36 -21.24 8.82
C ILE A 253 7.62 -22.22 9.96
N ASP A 254 8.54 -23.16 9.78
CA ASP A 254 8.86 -24.20 10.78
C ASP A 254 9.38 -23.57 12.08
N ASN A 255 10.28 -22.59 11.98
CA ASN A 255 10.85 -21.88 13.12
C ASN A 255 9.78 -21.18 13.99
N TYR A 256 8.78 -20.57 13.37
CA TYR A 256 7.76 -19.80 14.10
C TYR A 256 6.50 -20.60 14.43
N SER A 257 6.24 -21.73 13.77
CA SER A 257 5.00 -22.48 13.95
C SER A 257 4.81 -23.00 15.37
N GLU A 258 5.87 -23.38 16.10
CA GLU A 258 5.71 -23.90 17.47
C GLU A 258 4.99 -22.91 18.42
N ASN A 259 5.22 -21.61 18.25
CA ASN A 259 4.71 -20.58 19.16
C ASN A 259 3.68 -19.64 18.51
N TYR A 260 3.66 -19.57 17.18
CA TYR A 260 2.92 -18.54 16.42
C TYR A 260 2.10 -19.13 15.27
N THR A 261 1.73 -20.42 15.31
CA THR A 261 1.00 -21.11 14.22
C THR A 261 -0.19 -20.31 13.67
N ASP A 262 -0.99 -19.70 14.56
CA ASP A 262 -2.21 -18.95 14.22
C ASP A 262 -1.99 -17.45 13.97
N ASP A 263 -0.76 -16.97 14.10
CA ASP A 263 -0.44 -15.55 13.96
C ASP A 263 -0.36 -15.14 12.49
N GLU A 264 -0.65 -13.86 12.25
CA GLU A 264 -0.87 -13.33 10.92
C GLU A 264 0.33 -13.53 9.99
N PHE A 265 1.54 -13.30 10.51
CA PHE A 265 2.77 -13.37 9.72
C PHE A 265 3.11 -14.81 9.31
N VAL A 266 2.88 -15.80 10.19
CA VAL A 266 3.09 -17.22 9.87
C VAL A 266 2.08 -17.67 8.82
N LEU A 267 0.81 -17.30 8.98
CA LEU A 267 -0.24 -17.65 8.01
C LEU A 267 -0.07 -16.96 6.67
N ARG A 268 0.46 -15.74 6.64
CA ARG A 268 0.84 -15.04 5.41
C ARG A 268 1.97 -15.75 4.67
N ALA A 269 2.99 -16.21 5.38
CA ALA A 269 4.06 -17.02 4.80
C ALA A 269 3.56 -18.39 4.31
N ARG A 270 2.67 -19.06 5.06
CA ARG A 270 2.01 -20.31 4.65
C ARG A 270 1.18 -20.13 3.38
N TYR A 271 0.40 -19.05 3.28
CA TYR A 271 -0.32 -18.68 2.06
C TYR A 271 0.64 -18.62 0.86
N ALA A 272 1.76 -17.91 1.02
CA ALA A 272 2.75 -17.80 -0.05
C ALA A 272 3.32 -19.17 -0.44
N LEU A 273 3.70 -20.00 0.53
CA LEU A 273 4.21 -21.34 0.26
C LEU A 273 3.19 -22.22 -0.46
N TRP A 274 1.94 -22.27 0.00
CA TRP A 274 0.88 -23.05 -0.63
C TRP A 274 0.61 -22.58 -2.06
N TYR A 275 0.55 -21.26 -2.27
CA TYR A 275 0.35 -20.69 -3.59
C TYR A 275 1.49 -21.05 -4.56
N LEU A 276 2.74 -20.82 -4.15
CA LEU A 276 3.93 -21.02 -4.99
C LEU A 276 4.17 -22.52 -5.30
N THR A 277 3.82 -23.41 -4.38
CA THR A 277 3.92 -24.87 -4.58
C THR A 277 2.70 -25.48 -5.27
N GLY A 278 1.61 -24.74 -5.40
CA GLY A 278 0.33 -25.30 -5.85
C GLY A 278 -0.29 -26.28 -4.85
N ASP A 279 0.08 -26.25 -3.58
CA ASP A 279 -0.41 -27.17 -2.55
C ASP A 279 -1.86 -26.87 -2.17
N ARG A 280 -2.76 -27.66 -2.77
CA ARG A 280 -4.21 -27.61 -2.51
C ARG A 280 -4.63 -28.25 -1.18
N ASN A 281 -3.81 -29.14 -0.63
CA ASN A 281 -4.18 -29.95 0.53
C ASN A 281 -3.82 -29.24 1.83
N GLY A 282 -2.68 -28.55 1.87
CA GLY A 282 -2.24 -27.76 3.03
C GLY A 282 -3.30 -26.83 3.62
N PRO A 283 -3.87 -25.87 2.85
CA PRO A 283 -4.86 -24.95 3.38
C PRO A 283 -6.18 -25.66 3.74
N LEU A 284 -6.52 -26.75 3.06
CA LEU A 284 -7.73 -27.53 3.37
C LEU A 284 -7.57 -28.27 4.70
N ALA A 285 -6.42 -28.89 4.94
CA ALA A 285 -6.09 -29.56 6.19
C ALA A 285 -6.09 -28.55 7.35
N TYR A 286 -5.46 -27.38 7.16
CA TYR A 286 -5.47 -26.31 8.16
C TYR A 286 -6.88 -25.88 8.54
N LEU A 287 -7.76 -25.70 7.54
CA LEU A 287 -9.15 -25.30 7.77
C LEU A 287 -9.99 -26.38 8.46
N GLN A 288 -9.62 -27.65 8.32
CA GLN A 288 -10.30 -28.80 8.94
C GLN A 288 -9.79 -29.08 10.35
N ASP A 289 -8.60 -28.60 10.68
CA ASP A 289 -8.06 -28.65 12.02
C ASP A 289 -8.90 -27.76 12.95
N GLY A 290 -9.59 -28.40 13.90
CA GLY A 290 -10.54 -27.74 14.78
C GLY A 290 -9.87 -26.85 15.83
N GLU A 291 -8.55 -26.91 15.96
CA GLU A 291 -7.75 -26.17 16.93
C GLU A 291 -7.41 -24.74 16.44
N HIS A 292 -7.34 -24.53 15.12
CA HIS A 292 -6.85 -23.30 14.50
C HIS A 292 -7.96 -22.42 13.93
N LYS A 293 -8.20 -21.24 14.52
CA LYS A 293 -9.38 -20.39 14.19
C LYS A 293 -9.09 -18.92 13.95
N ARG A 294 -7.84 -18.47 14.04
CA ARG A 294 -7.47 -17.06 13.82
C ARG A 294 -6.90 -16.88 12.42
N ASN A 295 -6.98 -15.65 11.91
CA ASN A 295 -6.37 -15.23 10.63
C ASN A 295 -6.70 -16.16 9.44
N LEU A 296 -7.87 -16.79 9.46
CA LEU A 296 -8.33 -17.72 8.42
C LEU A 296 -8.49 -17.06 7.05
N SER A 297 -8.43 -15.73 6.96
CA SER A 297 -8.42 -14.98 5.70
C SER A 297 -7.32 -15.48 4.75
N PHE A 298 -6.10 -15.75 5.25
CA PHE A 298 -5.00 -16.27 4.42
C PHE A 298 -5.26 -17.69 3.91
N VAL A 299 -5.84 -18.54 4.76
CA VAL A 299 -6.22 -19.92 4.41
C VAL A 299 -7.31 -19.92 3.35
N VAL A 300 -8.34 -19.09 3.52
CA VAL A 300 -9.43 -18.93 2.55
C VAL A 300 -8.91 -18.37 1.24
N SER A 301 -8.04 -17.35 1.27
CA SER A 301 -7.41 -16.79 0.07
C SER A 301 -6.60 -17.85 -0.69
N ALA A 302 -5.83 -18.70 0.00
CA ALA A 302 -5.11 -19.81 -0.63
C ALA A 302 -6.08 -20.79 -1.32
N LEU A 303 -7.16 -21.20 -0.65
CA LEU A 303 -8.16 -22.11 -1.23
C LEU A 303 -8.81 -21.53 -2.49
N VAL A 304 -9.11 -20.24 -2.48
CA VAL A 304 -9.69 -19.52 -3.63
C VAL A 304 -8.68 -19.46 -4.77
N ASP A 305 -7.46 -19.00 -4.50
CA ASP A 305 -6.42 -18.81 -5.49
C ASP A 305 -5.97 -20.13 -6.14
N LEU A 306 -5.96 -21.21 -5.36
CA LEU A 306 -5.64 -22.56 -5.83
C LEU A 306 -6.84 -23.30 -6.45
N ASN A 307 -8.02 -22.67 -6.45
CA ASN A 307 -9.28 -23.19 -6.97
C ASN A 307 -9.71 -24.54 -6.35
N VAL A 308 -9.63 -24.65 -5.02
CA VAL A 308 -9.98 -25.85 -4.26
C VAL A 308 -11.49 -25.88 -3.98
N LYS A 309 -12.22 -26.71 -4.74
CA LYS A 309 -13.70 -26.77 -4.69
C LYS A 309 -14.23 -27.26 -3.35
N GLU A 310 -13.52 -28.18 -2.71
CA GLU A 310 -13.82 -28.75 -1.41
C GLU A 310 -13.81 -27.70 -0.30
N GLY A 311 -12.95 -26.68 -0.45
CA GLY A 311 -12.84 -25.55 0.47
C GLY A 311 -14.15 -24.76 0.59
N LYS A 312 -14.94 -24.66 -0.50
CA LYS A 312 -16.23 -23.96 -0.49
C LYS A 312 -17.20 -24.50 0.55
N ARG A 313 -17.27 -25.81 0.74
CA ARG A 313 -18.16 -26.43 1.74
C ARG A 313 -17.68 -26.19 3.17
N SER A 314 -16.38 -26.07 3.38
CA SER A 314 -15.79 -25.81 4.69
C SER A 314 -15.94 -24.33 5.08
N ILE A 315 -15.73 -23.41 4.12
CA ILE A 315 -15.98 -21.97 4.29
C ILE A 315 -17.46 -21.72 4.60
N ASN A 316 -18.37 -22.32 3.83
CA ASN A 316 -19.81 -22.16 4.08
C ASN A 316 -20.24 -22.69 5.46
N ARG A 317 -19.58 -23.73 6.00
CA ARG A 317 -19.82 -24.22 7.36
C ARG A 317 -19.30 -23.25 8.42
N LEU A 318 -18.12 -22.66 8.23
CA LEU A 318 -17.53 -21.68 9.15
C LEU A 318 -18.32 -20.37 9.20
N CYS A 319 -18.87 -19.95 8.06
CA CYS A 319 -19.69 -18.74 7.95
C CYS A 319 -21.19 -18.97 8.23
N GLY A 320 -21.56 -20.10 8.85
CA GLY A 320 -22.95 -20.38 9.26
C GLY A 320 -23.95 -20.53 8.10
N GLY A 321 -23.48 -20.85 6.88
CA GLY A 321 -24.32 -21.01 5.70
C GLY A 321 -24.72 -19.70 4.99
N ILE A 322 -24.12 -18.56 5.34
CA ILE A 322 -24.55 -17.23 4.87
C ILE A 322 -23.90 -16.80 3.54
N ILE A 323 -22.86 -17.49 3.06
CA ILE A 323 -22.15 -17.07 1.83
C ILE A 323 -22.66 -17.86 0.60
N ASP A 324 -23.60 -17.26 -0.12
CA ASP A 324 -23.63 -17.43 -1.58
C ASP A 324 -22.46 -16.63 -2.15
N LEU A 325 -21.40 -17.31 -2.60
CA LEU A 325 -20.26 -16.66 -3.26
C LEU A 325 -20.80 -15.77 -4.40
N PRO A 326 -20.51 -14.47 -4.41
CA PRO A 326 -21.11 -13.57 -5.37
C PRO A 326 -20.67 -13.92 -6.79
N LYS A 327 -21.64 -14.04 -7.69
CA LYS A 327 -21.40 -13.71 -9.10
C LYS A 327 -21.19 -12.20 -9.14
N PHE A 328 -19.99 -11.73 -9.51
CA PHE A 328 -19.65 -10.32 -9.70
C PHE A 328 -20.67 -9.57 -10.62
N PRO A 329 -20.85 -8.23 -10.49
CA PRO A 329 -21.78 -7.54 -9.57
C PRO A 329 -22.95 -6.87 -10.37
N PRO A 330 -23.91 -6.12 -9.75
CA PRO A 330 -23.66 -4.77 -9.23
C PRO A 330 -24.34 -4.42 -7.88
N SER A 331 -23.63 -3.58 -7.10
CA SER A 331 -24.11 -2.59 -6.11
C SER A 331 -25.16 -2.98 -5.04
N GLY A 332 -24.76 -2.87 -3.77
CA GLY A 332 -25.58 -2.31 -2.70
C GLY A 332 -25.89 -3.24 -1.53
N GLY A 333 -25.53 -2.81 -0.31
CA GLY A 333 -26.00 -3.35 0.97
C GLY A 333 -24.90 -4.13 1.72
N ILE A 334 -24.53 -3.62 2.91
CA ILE A 334 -23.40 -4.04 3.75
C ILE A 334 -23.96 -4.82 4.95
N ASN A 335 -23.39 -6.00 5.25
CA ASN A 335 -23.52 -6.68 6.55
C ASN A 335 -22.12 -6.94 7.15
N GLU A 336 -21.96 -6.72 8.46
CA GLU A 336 -20.67 -6.72 9.21
C GLU A 336 -19.86 -8.05 9.15
N GLY A 337 -20.44 -9.15 8.66
CA GLY A 337 -19.70 -10.39 8.37
C GLY A 337 -19.02 -10.40 6.99
N GLU A 338 -19.49 -9.57 6.07
CA GLU A 338 -18.93 -9.37 4.74
C GLU A 338 -17.70 -8.46 4.78
N ASP A 339 -17.59 -7.57 5.77
CA ASP A 339 -16.46 -6.61 5.88
C ASP A 339 -15.10 -7.30 6.11
N ARG A 340 -15.05 -8.39 6.90
CA ARG A 340 -13.78 -9.11 7.12
C ARG A 340 -13.31 -9.93 5.91
N LEU A 341 -14.25 -10.38 5.09
CA LEU A 341 -13.96 -11.05 3.82
C LEU A 341 -13.71 -10.02 2.70
N ALA A 342 -14.42 -8.89 2.71
CA ALA A 342 -14.21 -7.78 1.79
C ALA A 342 -12.86 -7.08 2.06
N GLU A 343 -12.36 -7.01 3.29
CA GLU A 343 -10.99 -6.58 3.59
C GLU A 343 -9.94 -7.58 3.09
N ALA A 344 -10.16 -8.89 3.29
CA ALA A 344 -9.31 -9.93 2.73
C ALA A 344 -9.28 -9.89 1.19
N TYR A 345 -10.41 -9.57 0.56
CA TYR A 345 -10.52 -9.39 -0.89
C TYR A 345 -10.04 -8.02 -1.37
N GLN A 346 -10.17 -6.92 -0.62
CA GLN A 346 -9.70 -5.58 -1.03
C GLN A 346 -8.18 -5.45 -0.94
N GLY A 347 -7.55 -6.12 0.04
CA GLY A 347 -6.10 -6.22 0.12
C GLY A 347 -5.48 -6.99 -1.05
N LEU A 348 -6.18 -7.99 -1.61
CA LEU A 348 -5.72 -8.82 -2.73
C LEU A 348 -6.22 -8.35 -4.11
N ALA A 349 -7.39 -7.71 -4.19
CA ALA A 349 -7.95 -7.20 -5.44
C ALA A 349 -7.22 -5.95 -5.93
N SER A 350 -6.65 -5.12 -5.04
CA SER A 350 -5.88 -3.93 -5.43
C SER A 350 -4.63 -4.28 -6.27
N VAL A 351 -4.03 -5.44 -6.02
CA VAL A 351 -2.89 -5.96 -6.79
C VAL A 351 -3.34 -6.55 -8.14
N ARG A 352 -4.55 -7.12 -8.23
CA ARG A 352 -5.03 -7.81 -9.43
C ARG A 352 -5.78 -6.94 -10.44
N THR A 353 -6.41 -5.83 -10.05
CA THR A 353 -7.10 -4.93 -11.01
C THR A 353 -6.15 -4.12 -11.90
N GLN A 354 -4.86 -4.02 -11.57
CA GLN A 354 -3.87 -3.38 -12.44
C GLN A 354 -3.31 -4.30 -13.54
N GLN A 355 -3.40 -5.62 -13.39
CA GLN A 355 -2.92 -6.57 -14.39
C GLN A 355 -4.08 -7.33 -15.02
N GLY A 356 -4.64 -6.76 -16.09
CA GLY A 356 -5.52 -7.48 -17.00
C GLY A 356 -4.77 -8.61 -17.71
N ARG A 357 -4.55 -9.74 -17.02
CA ARG A 357 -4.14 -11.02 -17.63
C ARG A 357 -4.86 -12.18 -16.95
N VAL A 358 -5.89 -12.65 -17.64
CA VAL A 358 -6.32 -14.04 -17.56
C VAL A 358 -5.11 -14.89 -17.94
N LEU A 359 -4.49 -15.59 -16.98
CA LEU A 359 -3.52 -16.64 -17.31
C LEU A 359 -4.26 -17.95 -17.59
N PRO A 360 -3.84 -18.71 -18.61
CA PRO A 360 -4.51 -19.92 -19.05
C PRO A 360 -4.32 -21.03 -18.02
N ALA A 361 -5.37 -21.83 -17.82
CA ALA A 361 -5.28 -23.07 -17.07
C ALA A 361 -4.17 -23.94 -17.67
N LYS A 362 -3.15 -24.28 -16.87
CA LYS A 362 -2.26 -25.40 -17.20
C LYS A 362 -3.13 -26.65 -17.28
N SER A 363 -3.32 -27.14 -18.50
CA SER A 363 -3.84 -28.49 -18.75
C SER A 363 -2.85 -29.48 -18.18
N GLY A 364 -3.35 -30.40 -17.35
CA GLY A 364 -2.54 -31.48 -16.79
C GLY A 364 -2.12 -32.48 -17.86
N GLU A 365 -0.97 -33.09 -17.60
CA GLU A 365 -0.69 -34.50 -17.88
C GLU A 365 -0.31 -35.16 -16.55
#